data_AF-A0A3A5HBK9-F1
#
_entry.id   AF-A0A3A5HBK9-F1
#
_cell.length_a   1.000
_cell.length_b   1.000
_cell.length_c   1.000
_cell.angle_alpha   90.00
_cell.angle_beta   90.00
_cell.angle_gamma   90.00
#
_symmetry.space_group_name_H-M   'P 1'
#
loop_
_entity.id
_entity.type
_entity.pdbx_description
1 polymer ?
#
loop_
_entity_poly.entity_id
_entity_poly.type
_entity_poly.pdbx_seq_one_letter_code
_entity_poly.pdbx_strand_id
1 'polypeptide(L)'
;MSGWFAGCAWPEDGEVGAFLARVQSDAAGVLDGLVAPDATSAFPVMGCLLTVEVPGIPASEWPVHAHQLQVLRTPGFLGGYWGCSHLWDEFDPGEPDSFSVDAGLAPEVAAAQALAWVRTQLVRPRALQEWDRKWRTPGRRWVLEDTGTVLGGPAPGPRARIRTTRLNG
;
A
#
# COMPACT_ATOMS: atom_id res chain seq x y z
N MET A 1 19.91 2.33 8.12
CA MET A 1 19.98 2.39 6.65
C MET A 1 18.90 3.33 6.20
N SER A 2 19.24 4.40 5.47
CA SER A 2 18.28 5.34 4.90
C SER A 2 18.19 5.10 3.40
N GLY A 3 16.98 5.11 2.83
CA GLY A 3 16.77 4.87 1.41
C GLY A 3 15.43 4.20 1.14
N TRP A 4 15.10 4.04 -0.15
CA TRP A 4 13.91 3.33 -0.60
C TRP A 4 13.86 1.91 -0.04
N PHE A 5 12.71 1.51 0.49
CA PHE A 5 12.44 0.18 1.03
C PHE A 5 13.55 -0.33 1.96
N ALA A 6 14.03 0.55 2.84
CA ALA A 6 14.99 0.19 3.88
C ALA A 6 14.33 -0.71 4.95
N GLY A 7 15.15 -1.41 5.74
CA GLY A 7 14.67 -2.17 6.90
C GLY A 7 15.11 -3.63 6.96
N CYS A 8 15.59 -4.20 5.84
CA CYS A 8 16.07 -5.57 5.81
C CYS A 8 17.36 -5.71 5.00
N ALA A 9 18.29 -6.52 5.53
CA ALA A 9 19.43 -7.03 4.78
C ALA A 9 19.12 -8.48 4.38
N TRP A 10 18.86 -8.70 3.09
CA TRP A 10 18.76 -10.05 2.53
C TRP A 10 20.12 -10.47 1.98
N PRO A 11 20.45 -11.79 1.98
CA PRO A 11 21.52 -12.28 1.13
C PRO A 11 21.18 -11.94 -0.33
N GLU A 12 22.07 -11.20 -1.00
CA GLU A 12 21.88 -10.77 -2.39
C GLU A 12 21.75 -11.96 -3.36
N ASP A 13 22.32 -13.10 -2.99
CA ASP A 13 22.45 -14.30 -3.82
C ASP A 13 21.12 -15.07 -4.04
N GLY A 14 20.03 -14.65 -3.39
CA GLY A 14 18.70 -15.26 -3.52
C GLY A 14 17.78 -14.45 -4.44
N GLU A 15 16.85 -15.13 -5.12
CA GLU A 15 15.84 -14.50 -5.99
C GLU A 15 15.10 -13.32 -5.32
N VAL A 16 14.75 -13.47 -4.04
CA VAL A 16 14.07 -12.44 -3.23
C VAL A 16 15.01 -11.27 -2.91
N GLY A 17 16.30 -11.55 -2.67
CA GLY A 17 17.33 -10.53 -2.44
C GLY A 17 17.60 -9.71 -3.70
N ALA A 18 17.76 -10.37 -4.85
CA ALA A 18 17.89 -9.73 -6.16
C ALA A 18 16.67 -8.86 -6.50
N PHE A 19 15.46 -9.33 -6.18
CA PHE A 19 14.23 -8.55 -6.33
C PHE A 19 14.28 -7.28 -5.49
N LEU A 20 14.60 -7.38 -4.19
CA LEU A 20 14.66 -6.22 -3.31
C LEU A 20 15.74 -5.23 -3.75
N ALA A 21 16.94 -5.71 -4.09
CA ALA A 21 18.03 -4.87 -4.59
C ALA A 21 17.60 -4.08 -5.83
N ARG A 22 16.86 -4.73 -6.74
CA ARG A 22 16.32 -4.06 -7.93
C ARG A 22 15.25 -3.02 -7.58
N VAL A 23 14.30 -3.36 -6.71
CA VAL A 23 13.28 -2.42 -6.22
C VAL A 23 13.93 -1.18 -5.62
N GLN A 24 14.93 -1.36 -4.75
CA GLN A 24 15.65 -0.26 -4.09
C GLN A 24 16.39 0.63 -5.10
N SER A 25 16.99 0.03 -6.14
CA SER A 25 17.69 0.78 -7.21
C SER A 25 16.73 1.57 -8.10
N ASP A 26 15.58 1.00 -8.43
CA ASP A 26 14.66 1.57 -9.43
C ASP A 26 13.62 2.53 -8.80
N ALA A 27 13.38 2.42 -7.49
CA ALA A 27 12.31 3.13 -6.80
C ALA A 27 12.34 4.65 -7.02
N ALA A 28 13.50 5.30 -6.94
CA ALA A 28 13.62 6.75 -7.15
C ALA A 28 13.07 7.16 -8.52
N GLY A 29 13.44 6.45 -9.59
CA GLY A 29 12.98 6.74 -10.95
C GLY A 29 11.47 6.55 -11.16
N VAL A 30 10.78 5.85 -10.25
CA VAL A 30 9.36 5.51 -10.38
C VAL A 30 8.47 6.24 -9.37
N LEU A 31 8.97 6.47 -8.16
CA LEU A 31 8.19 6.93 -6.99
C LEU A 31 8.57 8.35 -6.52
N ASP A 32 9.66 8.93 -7.02
CA ASP A 32 10.05 10.30 -6.69
C ASP A 32 8.89 11.28 -6.96
N GLY A 33 8.62 12.15 -5.97
CA GLY A 33 7.54 13.13 -6.02
C GLY A 33 6.15 12.58 -5.66
N LEU A 34 5.98 11.25 -5.56
CA LEU A 34 4.72 10.63 -5.13
C LEU A 34 4.72 10.24 -3.65
N VAL A 35 5.87 9.78 -3.15
CA VAL A 35 6.05 9.40 -1.74
C VAL A 35 7.52 9.63 -1.36
N ALA A 36 7.79 9.86 -0.07
CA ALA A 36 9.15 10.01 0.42
C ALA A 36 9.80 8.64 0.66
N PRO A 37 11.13 8.49 0.50
CA PRO A 37 11.81 7.21 0.72
C PRO A 37 11.60 6.63 2.13
N ASP A 38 11.51 7.49 3.15
CA ASP A 38 11.28 7.11 4.55
C ASP A 38 9.87 6.62 4.85
N ALA A 39 8.90 6.90 3.97
CA ALA A 39 7.56 6.34 3.97
C ALA A 39 7.47 4.95 3.30
N THR A 40 8.62 4.33 3.02
CA THR A 40 8.70 2.96 2.47
C THR A 40 9.51 2.05 3.37
N SER A 41 9.14 0.79 3.45
CA SER A 41 9.85 -0.19 4.28
C SER A 41 9.84 -1.58 3.66
N ALA A 42 10.85 -2.38 3.97
CA ALA A 42 10.93 -3.79 3.61
C ALA A 42 11.10 -4.67 4.84
N PHE A 43 10.32 -5.76 4.92
CA PHE A 43 10.30 -6.71 6.03
C PHE A 43 10.51 -8.14 5.54
N PRO A 44 11.21 -9.00 6.32
CA PRO A 44 11.39 -10.40 5.99
C PRO A 44 10.23 -11.27 6.47
N VAL A 45 9.02 -11.03 5.96
CA VAL A 45 7.81 -11.77 6.33
C VAL A 45 7.37 -12.63 5.16
N MET A 46 7.40 -13.96 5.34
CA MET A 46 6.99 -14.96 4.33
C MET A 46 7.69 -14.81 2.96
N GLY A 47 8.87 -14.20 2.93
CA GLY A 47 9.50 -13.66 1.73
C GLY A 47 9.88 -12.20 1.98
N CYS A 48 9.87 -11.35 0.96
CA CYS A 48 10.07 -9.92 1.08
C CYS A 48 8.72 -9.19 1.01
N LEU A 49 8.32 -8.60 2.12
CA LEU A 49 7.16 -7.72 2.20
C LEU A 49 7.63 -6.27 2.09
N LEU A 50 7.15 -5.56 1.09
CA LEU A 50 7.28 -4.12 0.93
C LEU A 50 6.02 -3.45 1.47
N THR A 51 6.20 -2.35 2.20
CA THR A 51 5.09 -1.48 2.59
C THR A 51 5.37 -0.05 2.15
N VAL A 52 4.29 0.67 1.82
CA VAL A 52 4.33 2.09 1.48
C VAL A 52 3.22 2.82 2.25
N GLU A 53 3.63 3.77 3.08
CA GLU A 53 2.71 4.71 3.71
C GLU A 53 2.21 5.71 2.66
N VAL A 54 0.90 5.84 2.53
CA VAL A 54 0.30 6.67 1.47
C VAL A 54 0.10 8.10 1.99
N PRO A 55 0.69 9.12 1.33
CA PRO A 55 0.53 10.50 1.75
C PRO A 55 -0.94 10.93 1.86
N GLY A 56 -1.26 11.66 2.92
CA GLY A 56 -2.62 12.14 3.20
C GLY A 56 -3.55 11.09 3.84
N ILE A 57 -3.09 9.86 4.01
CA ILE A 57 -3.76 8.83 4.81
C ILE A 57 -2.90 8.60 6.06
N PRO A 58 -3.39 8.96 7.26
CA PRO A 58 -2.60 8.76 8.48
C PRO A 58 -2.40 7.26 8.74
N ALA A 59 -1.17 6.86 9.06
CA ALA A 59 -0.90 5.55 9.64
C ALA A 59 -1.76 5.40 10.91
N SER A 60 -2.54 4.34 11.00
CA SER A 60 -3.65 4.31 11.94
C SER A 60 -3.25 3.93 13.36
N GLU A 61 -3.84 4.64 14.33
CA GLU A 61 -4.11 4.10 15.66
C GLU A 61 -5.46 3.35 15.64
N TRP A 62 -5.52 2.23 16.35
CA TRP A 62 -6.74 1.46 16.58
C TRP A 62 -7.91 2.38 17.05
N PRO A 63 -9.17 2.18 16.62
CA PRO A 63 -9.72 1.05 15.83
C PRO A 63 -9.84 1.36 14.33
N VAL A 64 -9.14 2.39 13.83
CA VAL A 64 -9.09 2.65 12.39
C VAL A 64 -8.00 1.74 11.85
N HIS A 65 -8.28 0.98 10.80
CA HIS A 65 -7.26 0.31 10.01
C HIS A 65 -7.05 1.20 8.80
N ALA A 66 -6.04 2.07 8.84
CA ALA A 66 -5.68 2.83 7.65
C ALA A 66 -4.80 1.94 6.77
N HIS A 67 -5.16 1.84 5.50
CA HIS A 67 -4.50 0.91 4.61
C HIS A 67 -3.20 1.51 4.06
N GLN A 68 -2.12 0.74 4.17
CA GLN A 68 -0.85 0.94 3.48
C GLN A 68 -0.85 0.09 2.21
N LEU A 69 -0.07 0.48 1.20
CA LEU A 69 0.17 -0.42 0.08
C LEU A 69 1.11 -1.52 0.56
N GLN A 70 0.78 -2.77 0.27
CA GLN A 70 1.61 -3.91 0.59
C GLN A 70 1.92 -4.69 -0.68
N VAL A 71 3.18 -5.05 -0.86
CA VAL A 71 3.63 -5.94 -1.94
C VAL A 71 4.43 -7.08 -1.31
N LEU A 72 4.04 -8.33 -1.58
CA LEU A 72 4.74 -9.50 -1.09
C LEU A 72 5.38 -10.22 -2.26
N ARG A 73 6.69 -10.43 -2.14
CA ARG A 73 7.46 -11.33 -2.99
C ARG A 73 7.84 -12.58 -2.21
N THR A 74 7.43 -13.73 -2.71
CA THR A 74 7.97 -15.04 -2.33
C THR A 74 8.58 -15.72 -3.57
N PRO A 75 9.33 -16.83 -3.43
CA PRO A 75 9.83 -17.56 -4.60
C PRO A 75 8.72 -18.02 -5.57
N GLY A 76 7.50 -18.24 -5.06
CA GLY A 76 6.37 -18.75 -5.84
C GLY A 76 5.32 -17.71 -6.22
N PHE A 77 5.48 -16.46 -5.81
CA PHE A 77 4.38 -15.49 -5.84
C PHE A 77 4.89 -14.05 -5.84
N LEU A 78 4.23 -13.19 -6.60
CA LEU A 78 4.27 -11.76 -6.38
C LEU A 78 2.84 -11.25 -6.37
N GLY A 79 2.53 -10.40 -5.40
CA GLY A 79 1.25 -9.72 -5.39
C GLY A 79 1.29 -8.48 -4.52
N GLY A 80 0.21 -7.72 -4.57
CA GLY A 80 0.03 -6.57 -3.71
C GLY A 80 -1.40 -6.10 -3.66
N TYR A 81 -1.72 -5.39 -2.59
CA TYR A 81 -3.06 -4.91 -2.30
C TYR A 81 -3.00 -3.77 -1.27
N TRP A 82 -4.16 -3.14 -1.04
CA TRP A 82 -4.34 -2.19 0.06
C TRP A 82 -4.52 -2.95 1.37
N GLY A 83 -3.43 -3.16 2.12
CA GLY A 83 -3.45 -3.92 3.38
C GLY A 83 -3.44 -3.02 4.61
N CYS A 84 -3.72 -3.59 5.78
CA CYS A 84 -3.69 -2.88 7.06
C CYS A 84 -2.57 -3.41 7.98
N SER A 85 -2.65 -3.11 9.28
CA SER A 85 -1.73 -3.64 10.31
C SER A 85 -1.77 -5.18 10.43
N HIS A 86 -2.84 -5.81 9.94
CA HIS A 86 -2.96 -7.26 9.79
C HIS A 86 -2.41 -7.67 8.43
N LEU A 87 -1.07 -7.82 8.37
CA LEU A 87 -0.34 -8.04 7.13
C LEU A 87 -0.88 -9.28 6.39
N TRP A 88 -1.39 -9.07 5.17
CA TRP A 88 -1.82 -10.12 4.24
C TRP A 88 -3.03 -10.99 4.65
N ASP A 89 -3.64 -10.78 5.81
CA ASP A 89 -4.82 -11.53 6.26
C ASP A 89 -6.07 -11.30 5.40
N GLU A 90 -6.16 -10.12 4.78
CA GLU A 90 -7.31 -9.68 3.95
C GLU A 90 -7.02 -9.72 2.44
N PHE A 91 -5.92 -10.35 2.03
CA PHE A 91 -5.57 -10.42 0.60
C PHE A 91 -6.55 -11.30 -0.17
N ASP A 92 -7.22 -10.73 -1.17
CA ASP A 92 -8.01 -11.44 -2.16
C ASP A 92 -7.52 -11.08 -3.58
N PRO A 93 -7.02 -12.04 -4.37
CA PRO A 93 -6.58 -11.78 -5.74
C PRO A 93 -7.72 -11.45 -6.71
N GLY A 94 -8.98 -11.67 -6.32
CA GLY A 94 -10.16 -11.31 -7.09
C GLY A 94 -10.60 -9.85 -6.91
N GLU A 95 -10.07 -9.14 -5.91
CA GLU A 95 -10.38 -7.73 -5.68
C GLU A 95 -9.76 -6.85 -6.78
N PRO A 96 -10.48 -5.84 -7.28
CA PRO A 96 -10.05 -5.03 -8.43
C PRO A 96 -8.80 -4.19 -8.14
N ASP A 97 -8.50 -3.95 -6.86
CA ASP A 97 -7.37 -3.15 -6.42
C ASP A 97 -6.16 -4.00 -6.01
N SER A 98 -6.29 -5.32 -6.06
CA SER A 98 -5.21 -6.28 -5.86
C SER A 98 -4.49 -6.58 -7.18
N PHE A 99 -3.25 -7.01 -7.09
CA PHE A 99 -2.59 -7.71 -8.19
C PHE A 99 -1.94 -9.00 -7.70
N SER A 100 -1.88 -9.98 -8.57
CA SER A 100 -1.19 -11.24 -8.35
C SER A 100 -0.61 -11.74 -9.67
N VAL A 101 0.62 -12.22 -9.61
CA VAL A 101 1.29 -12.87 -10.73
C VAL A 101 1.96 -14.14 -10.23
N ASP A 102 1.92 -15.17 -11.08
CA ASP A 102 2.44 -16.49 -10.77
C ASP A 102 3.98 -16.53 -10.64
N ALA A 103 4.46 -17.65 -10.11
CA ALA A 103 5.88 -17.97 -9.94
C ALA A 103 6.72 -17.81 -11.22
N GLY A 104 8.02 -17.56 -11.06
CA GLY A 104 9.00 -17.67 -12.14
C GLY A 104 9.32 -16.38 -12.91
N LEU A 105 8.80 -15.23 -12.47
CA LEU A 105 9.29 -13.95 -12.97
C LEU A 105 10.75 -13.73 -12.57
N ALA A 106 11.56 -13.29 -13.54
CA ALA A 106 12.90 -12.79 -13.24
C ALA A 106 12.82 -11.62 -12.24
N PRO A 107 13.77 -11.49 -11.30
CA PRO A 107 13.75 -10.46 -10.27
C PRO A 107 13.51 -9.04 -10.78
N GLU A 108 14.06 -8.71 -11.95
CA GLU A 108 13.94 -7.39 -12.56
C GLU A 108 12.53 -7.11 -13.08
N VAL A 109 11.90 -8.13 -13.66
CA VAL A 109 10.51 -8.04 -14.14
C VAL A 109 9.56 -7.93 -12.94
N ALA A 110 9.78 -8.74 -11.91
CA ALA A 110 9.00 -8.68 -10.67
C ALA A 110 9.12 -7.31 -10.00
N ALA A 111 10.32 -6.74 -9.92
CA ALA A 111 10.56 -5.40 -9.36
C ALA A 111 9.85 -4.31 -10.16
N ALA A 112 9.96 -4.35 -11.49
CA ALA A 112 9.28 -3.39 -12.36
C ALA A 112 7.76 -3.45 -12.21
N GLN A 113 7.17 -4.65 -12.12
CA GLN A 113 5.73 -4.83 -11.92
C GLN A 113 5.28 -4.33 -10.54
N ALA A 114 6.03 -4.66 -9.49
CA ALA A 114 5.76 -4.18 -8.13
C ALA A 114 5.74 -2.64 -8.07
N LEU A 115 6.79 -1.99 -8.59
CA LEU A 115 6.89 -0.53 -8.59
C LEU A 115 5.83 0.12 -9.49
N ALA A 116 5.52 -0.46 -10.65
CA ALA A 116 4.47 0.02 -11.53
C ALA A 116 3.08 -0.05 -10.88
N TRP A 117 2.79 -1.15 -10.18
CA TRP A 117 1.55 -1.26 -9.41
C TRP A 117 1.49 -0.26 -8.27
N VAL A 118 2.56 -0.13 -7.46
CA VAL A 118 2.63 0.88 -6.37
C VAL A 118 2.39 2.27 -6.91
N ARG A 119 3.09 2.67 -7.98
CA ARG A 119 2.89 3.96 -8.64
C ARG A 119 1.44 4.15 -9.08
N THR A 120 0.87 3.14 -9.70
CA THR A 120 -0.53 3.17 -10.16
C THR A 120 -1.46 3.45 -8.98
N GLN A 121 -1.30 2.74 -7.86
CA GLN A 121 -2.13 2.98 -6.68
C GLN A 121 -1.91 4.36 -6.04
N LEU A 122 -0.66 4.86 -6.00
CA LEU A 122 -0.33 6.16 -5.43
C LEU A 122 -0.94 7.34 -6.21
N VAL A 123 -1.13 7.21 -7.52
CA VAL A 123 -1.73 8.29 -8.34
C VAL A 123 -3.25 8.23 -8.42
N ARG A 124 -3.90 7.22 -7.82
CA ARG A 124 -5.36 7.11 -7.87
C ARG A 124 -6.04 8.23 -7.09
N PRO A 125 -7.18 8.74 -7.60
CA PRO A 125 -7.91 9.80 -6.91
C PRO A 125 -8.45 9.28 -5.58
N ARG A 126 -8.17 10.01 -4.51
CA ARG A 126 -8.55 9.66 -3.15
C ARG A 126 -9.43 10.74 -2.56
N ALA A 127 -10.35 10.35 -1.70
CA ALA A 127 -11.17 11.29 -0.94
C ALA A 127 -11.24 10.92 0.53
N LEU A 128 -11.18 11.95 1.37
CA LEU A 128 -11.58 11.89 2.76
C LEU A 128 -13.08 12.17 2.84
N GLN A 129 -13.81 11.22 3.42
CA GLN A 129 -15.23 11.38 3.73
C GLN A 129 -15.38 11.59 5.23
N GLU A 130 -16.00 12.70 5.62
CA GLU A 130 -16.24 13.07 7.01
C GLU A 130 -17.74 13.19 7.30
N TRP A 131 -18.17 12.79 8.50
CA TRP A 131 -19.55 12.97 8.94
C TRP A 131 -19.63 13.28 10.43
N ASP A 132 -20.67 14.03 10.78
CA ASP A 132 -20.89 14.43 12.16
C ASP A 132 -21.35 13.22 13.00
N ARG A 133 -20.80 13.12 14.21
CA ARG A 133 -21.25 12.16 15.23
C ARG A 133 -21.77 12.95 16.42
N LYS A 134 -23.01 12.66 16.84
CA LYS A 134 -23.80 13.47 17.79
C LYS A 134 -23.05 13.88 19.08
N TRP A 135 -22.09 13.06 19.54
CA TRP A 135 -21.33 13.27 20.78
C TRP A 135 -19.89 12.74 20.73
N ARG A 136 -19.27 12.65 19.54
CA ARG A 136 -17.92 12.07 19.36
C ARG A 136 -17.14 12.84 18.31
N THR A 137 -15.83 12.60 18.26
CA THR A 137 -14.96 12.97 17.12
C THR A 137 -15.67 12.65 15.80
N PRO A 138 -15.62 13.54 14.80
CA PRO A 138 -16.19 13.29 13.48
C PRO A 138 -15.78 11.91 12.96
N GLY A 139 -16.72 11.19 12.37
CA GLY A 139 -16.39 9.98 11.65
C GLY A 139 -15.60 10.35 10.40
N ARG A 140 -14.57 9.56 10.09
CA ARG A 140 -13.70 9.74 8.93
C ARG A 140 -13.50 8.41 8.25
N ARG A 141 -13.53 8.40 6.92
CA ARG A 141 -13.07 7.26 6.12
C ARG A 141 -12.37 7.76 4.86
N TRP A 142 -11.42 6.98 4.38
CA TRP A 142 -10.72 7.24 3.13
C TRP A 142 -11.26 6.31 2.07
N VAL A 143 -11.44 6.82 0.86
CA VAL A 143 -11.93 6.03 -0.27
C VAL A 143 -11.12 6.32 -1.52
N LEU A 144 -11.01 5.32 -2.39
CA LEU A 144 -10.64 5.50 -3.79
C LEU A 144 -11.87 6.06 -4.52
N GLU A 145 -11.74 7.21 -5.16
CA GLU A 145 -12.88 7.85 -5.85
C GLU A 145 -13.30 7.10 -7.12
N ASP A 146 -12.38 6.38 -7.75
CA ASP A 146 -12.62 5.67 -9.01
C ASP A 146 -13.37 4.35 -8.83
N THR A 147 -13.10 3.59 -7.77
CA THR A 147 -13.77 2.30 -7.47
C THR A 147 -14.75 2.38 -6.31
N GLY A 148 -14.64 3.40 -5.46
CA GLY A 148 -15.40 3.49 -4.21
C GLY A 148 -14.85 2.61 -3.08
N THR A 149 -13.72 1.92 -3.30
CA THR A 149 -13.06 1.07 -2.28
C THR A 149 -12.73 1.88 -1.04
N VAL A 150 -13.09 1.33 0.13
CA VAL A 150 -12.79 1.96 1.42
C VAL A 150 -11.39 1.57 1.87
N LEU A 151 -10.51 2.57 2.00
CA LEU A 151 -9.12 2.45 2.42
C LEU A 151 -8.92 2.57 3.93
N GLY A 152 -10.02 2.56 4.69
CA GLY A 152 -9.97 2.64 6.14
C GLY A 152 -11.01 3.59 6.72
N GLY A 153 -11.32 3.35 7.99
CA GLY A 153 -12.31 4.11 8.76
C GLY A 153 -13.69 3.44 8.80
N PRO A 154 -14.50 3.77 9.82
CA PRO A 154 -15.79 3.14 10.03
C PRO A 154 -16.79 3.47 8.91
N ALA A 155 -17.79 2.61 8.73
CA ALA A 155 -18.94 2.96 7.90
C ALA A 155 -19.74 4.14 8.51
N PRO A 156 -20.26 5.06 7.69
CA PRO A 156 -21.21 6.06 8.15
C PRO A 156 -22.52 5.39 8.59
N GLY A 157 -23.20 5.99 9.58
CA GLY A 157 -24.54 5.56 9.94
C GLY A 157 -25.55 5.87 8.83
N PRO A 158 -26.71 5.20 8.78
CA PRO A 158 -27.66 5.27 7.66
C PRO A 158 -28.26 6.66 7.40
N ARG A 159 -28.10 7.61 8.33
CA ARG A 159 -28.58 9.00 8.22
C ARG A 159 -27.46 10.03 8.32
N ALA A 160 -26.20 9.59 8.27
CA ALA A 160 -25.06 10.47 8.34
C ALA A 160 -24.99 11.35 7.08
N ARG A 161 -24.84 12.66 7.27
CA ARG A 161 -24.51 13.56 6.16
C ARG A 161 -23.01 13.50 5.92
N ILE A 162 -22.62 13.08 4.72
CA ILE A 162 -21.22 12.90 4.34
C ILE A 162 -20.73 14.17 3.64
N ARG A 163 -19.61 14.70 4.12
CA ARG A 163 -18.80 15.73 3.45
C ARG A 163 -17.60 15.04 2.82
N THR A 164 -17.28 15.40 1.58
CA THR A 164 -16.19 14.77 0.82
C THR A 164 -15.15 15.81 0.46
N THR A 165 -13.90 15.55 0.85
CA THR A 165 -12.73 16.36 0.53
C THR A 165 -11.79 15.53 -0.32
N ARG A 166 -11.47 16.00 -1.53
CA ARG A 166 -10.49 15.34 -2.39
C ARG A 166 -9.09 15.51 -1.83
N LEU A 167 -8.32 14.44 -1.86
CA LEU A 167 -6.91 14.44 -1.51
C LEU A 167 -6.14 14.49 -2.82
N ASN A 168 -5.30 15.51 -2.99
CA ASN A 168 -4.42 15.57 -4.16
C ASN A 168 -3.44 14.38 -4.05
N GLY A 169 -3.36 13.60 -5.13
CA GLY A 169 -2.34 12.57 -5.31
C GLY A 169 -1.01 13.15 -5.74
#